data_AF-A0A355S9Q2-F1
#
_entry.id   AF-A0A355S9Q2-F1
#
_cell.length_a   1.000
_cell.length_b   1.000
_cell.length_c   1.000
_cell.angle_alpha   90.00
_cell.angle_beta   90.00
_cell.angle_gamma   90.00
#
_symmetry.space_group_name_H-M   'P 1'
#
loop_
_entity.id
_entity.type
_entity.pdbx_description
1 polymer ?
#
loop_
_entity_poly.entity_id
_entity_poly.type
_entity_poly.pdbx_seq_one_letter_code
_entity_poly.pdbx_strand_id
1 'polypeptide(L)'
;MRVVYLYVRKKRLEEADHRPRPGDVYFWPDQVLRDAIACAVVLGGILFFVWQAGTELSAPADPSENYSAARPDWYFMSLFALLKDFDLITGAFVIPGIVAAIVFLMPFIGRKRIGHMFNLVFLVIVLGGFVHYTLVAYTHDWTSEEHQAAVKAAHRDAERIKALATGPGGIPPEGAITLLRNDALTQGPRLFSQNCASCHSFDGHDGMGKPRKDPQSASDLKGFASRKWSAGILNAESFAHPDYFGGTKLIVKSRMLKYLKSDIFLDLPSEEVHSMAVALSAEAELKNQAALDAADRSLIEEGRELLAIECTECHTYHEEGEGIDLTGYGSREWQLAFVRDPSHERFYGKRNDRMSVFGPKYGEDGELERPAQLTDREIGFIVDWLRGEWYEPLEGNESPAEGSATTGEKQEESLSAE
;
A
#
# COMPACT_ATOMS: atom_id res chain seq x y z
N MET A 1 -16.23 21.14 -48.52
CA MET A 1 -15.98 21.60 -49.92
C MET A 1 -15.17 20.63 -50.77
N ARG A 2 -14.02 20.11 -50.31
CA ARG A 2 -13.18 19.18 -51.10
C ARG A 2 -13.85 17.83 -51.43
N VAL A 3 -14.61 17.28 -50.49
CA VAL A 3 -15.37 16.02 -50.67
C VAL A 3 -16.48 16.15 -51.72
N VAL A 4 -17.20 17.27 -51.70
CA VAL A 4 -18.26 17.58 -52.68
C VAL A 4 -17.68 17.78 -54.08
N TYR A 5 -16.54 18.49 -54.20
CA TYR A 5 -15.84 18.68 -55.47
C TYR A 5 -15.37 17.34 -56.09
N LEU A 6 -14.89 16.40 -55.26
CA LEU A 6 -14.46 15.09 -55.71
C LEU A 6 -15.62 14.17 -56.09
N TYR A 7 -16.76 14.26 -55.38
CA TYR A 7 -17.98 13.53 -55.72
C TYR A 7 -18.58 13.96 -57.06
N VAL A 8 -18.55 15.27 -57.35
CA VAL A 8 -18.99 15.81 -58.65
C VAL A 8 -18.06 15.37 -59.79
N ARG A 9 -16.76 15.25 -59.53
CA ARG A 9 -15.77 14.77 -60.52
C ARG A 9 -15.89 13.26 -60.80
N LYS A 10 -16.28 12.46 -59.79
CA LYS A 10 -16.59 11.01 -59.95
C LYS A 10 -17.67 10.78 -60.99
N LYS A 11 -18.78 11.52 -60.89
CA LYS A 11 -19.93 11.40 -61.80
C LYS A 11 -19.56 11.64 -63.28
N ARG A 12 -18.59 12.54 -63.52
CA ARG A 12 -18.11 12.89 -64.87
C ARG A 12 -17.09 11.89 -65.42
N LEU A 13 -16.43 11.09 -64.57
CA LEU A 13 -15.47 10.05 -64.98
C LEU A 13 -16.16 8.70 -65.22
N GLU A 14 -17.24 8.39 -64.51
CA GLU A 14 -18.07 7.19 -64.71
C GLU A 14 -18.77 7.16 -66.08
N GLU A 15 -18.98 8.32 -66.72
CA GLU A 15 -19.57 8.42 -68.07
C GLU A 15 -18.56 8.08 -69.19
N ALA A 16 -17.26 7.94 -68.90
CA ALA A 16 -16.22 7.93 -69.93
C ALA A 16 -15.37 6.65 -70.06
N ASP A 17 -15.50 5.61 -69.22
CA ASP A 17 -14.71 4.39 -69.43
C ASP A 17 -15.34 3.09 -68.88
N HIS A 18 -14.89 1.97 -69.48
CA HIS A 18 -15.41 0.61 -69.41
C HIS A 18 -15.71 0.12 -67.99
N ARG A 19 -16.88 -0.52 -67.82
CA ARG A 19 -17.26 -1.20 -66.58
C ARG A 19 -16.16 -2.20 -66.16
N PRO A 20 -15.54 -2.07 -64.97
CA PRO A 20 -14.61 -3.07 -64.47
C PRO A 20 -15.34 -4.41 -64.24
N ARG A 21 -14.58 -5.52 -64.25
CA ARG A 21 -15.13 -6.88 -64.01
C ARG A 21 -15.82 -6.92 -62.64
N PRO A 22 -16.90 -7.71 -62.46
CA PRO A 22 -17.59 -7.79 -61.18
C PRO A 22 -16.61 -8.17 -60.05
N GLY A 23 -16.30 -7.24 -59.16
CA GLY A 23 -15.36 -7.42 -58.04
C GLY A 23 -14.22 -6.40 -57.96
N ASP A 24 -13.86 -5.71 -59.06
CA ASP A 24 -12.80 -4.70 -59.05
C ASP A 24 -13.37 -3.32 -58.69
N VAL A 25 -13.15 -2.90 -57.44
CA VAL A 25 -13.40 -1.53 -56.96
C VAL A 25 -12.11 -0.71 -57.08
N TYR A 26 -12.20 0.52 -57.61
CA TYR A 26 -11.06 1.43 -57.64
C TYR A 26 -10.63 1.81 -56.20
N PHE A 27 -9.33 1.77 -55.93
CA PHE A 27 -8.74 2.16 -54.63
C PHE A 27 -9.16 3.57 -54.19
N TRP A 28 -9.27 4.49 -55.15
CA TRP A 28 -9.73 5.86 -54.92
C TRP A 28 -11.02 6.14 -55.70
N PRO A 29 -12.04 6.79 -55.11
CA PRO A 29 -12.12 7.27 -53.73
C PRO A 29 -12.78 6.26 -52.75
N ASP A 30 -13.34 5.17 -53.28
CA ASP A 30 -14.31 4.36 -52.53
C ASP A 30 -13.65 3.45 -51.47
N GLN A 31 -12.51 2.83 -51.76
CA GLN A 31 -11.79 1.99 -50.78
C GLN A 31 -11.22 2.85 -49.64
N VAL A 32 -10.55 3.97 -49.96
CA VAL A 32 -10.02 4.88 -48.94
C VAL A 32 -11.11 5.42 -48.01
N LEU A 33 -12.30 5.73 -48.53
CA LEU A 33 -13.41 6.17 -47.68
C LEU A 33 -13.90 5.05 -46.75
N ARG A 34 -14.01 3.82 -47.24
CA ARG A 34 -14.39 2.65 -46.42
C ARG A 34 -13.35 2.38 -45.33
N ASP A 35 -12.07 2.44 -45.67
CA ASP A 35 -10.97 2.25 -44.72
C ASP A 35 -10.98 3.38 -43.68
N ALA A 36 -11.19 4.64 -44.08
CA ALA A 36 -11.29 5.77 -43.17
C ALA A 36 -12.47 5.64 -42.21
N ILE A 37 -13.65 5.21 -42.69
CA ILE A 37 -14.81 4.94 -41.85
C ILE A 37 -14.52 3.78 -40.89
N ALA A 38 -13.93 2.68 -41.38
CA ALA A 38 -13.55 1.54 -40.54
C ALA A 38 -12.57 1.96 -39.43
N CYS A 39 -11.53 2.73 -39.78
CA CYS A 39 -10.59 3.28 -38.81
C CYS A 39 -11.28 4.22 -37.80
N ALA A 40 -12.21 5.08 -38.25
CA ALA A 40 -12.95 5.98 -37.37
C ALA A 40 -13.87 5.21 -36.40
N VAL A 41 -14.51 4.12 -36.86
CA VAL A 41 -15.32 3.24 -36.01
C VAL A 41 -14.45 2.53 -34.97
N VAL A 42 -13.30 1.99 -35.37
CA VAL A 42 -12.35 1.36 -34.44
C VAL A 42 -11.83 2.37 -33.42
N LEU A 43 -11.42 3.56 -33.86
CA LEU A 43 -10.95 4.63 -32.97
C LEU A 43 -12.06 5.10 -32.02
N GLY A 44 -13.28 5.30 -32.52
CA GLY A 44 -14.43 5.65 -31.71
C GLY A 44 -14.75 4.59 -30.66
N GLY A 45 -14.63 3.31 -31.02
CA GLY A 45 -14.74 2.19 -30.08
C GLY A 45 -13.67 2.24 -28.98
N ILE A 46 -12.40 2.46 -29.35
CA ILE A 46 -11.30 2.60 -28.38
C ILE A 46 -11.58 3.77 -27.43
N LEU A 47 -11.92 4.95 -27.95
CA LEU A 47 -12.20 6.13 -27.14
C LEU A 47 -13.41 5.94 -26.22
N PHE A 48 -14.44 5.23 -26.69
CA PHE A 48 -15.60 4.87 -25.87
C PHE A 48 -15.20 3.99 -24.68
N PHE A 49 -14.38 2.95 -24.90
CA PHE A 49 -13.90 2.10 -23.82
C PHE A 49 -12.95 2.83 -22.86
N VAL A 50 -12.08 3.71 -23.36
CA VAL A 50 -11.22 4.55 -22.52
C VAL A 50 -12.05 5.49 -21.66
N TRP A 51 -13.12 6.09 -22.19
CA TRP A 51 -14.01 6.96 -21.44
C TRP A 51 -14.81 6.20 -20.37
N GLN A 52 -15.28 4.98 -20.67
CA GLN A 52 -16.10 4.19 -19.75
C GLN A 52 -15.30 3.51 -18.63
N ALA A 53 -14.17 2.89 -18.98
CA ALA A 53 -13.39 2.08 -18.05
C ALA A 53 -12.16 2.82 -17.48
N GLY A 54 -11.74 3.91 -18.11
CA GLY A 54 -10.45 4.53 -17.83
C GLY A 54 -9.28 3.59 -18.15
N THR A 55 -8.06 4.06 -17.90
CA THR A 55 -6.89 3.18 -17.79
C THR A 55 -6.61 3.01 -16.30
N GLU A 56 -6.60 1.77 -15.81
CA GLU A 56 -6.16 1.53 -14.43
C GLU A 56 -4.69 1.96 -14.28
N LEU A 57 -4.46 2.97 -13.45
CA LEU A 57 -3.11 3.37 -13.07
C LEU A 57 -2.86 2.77 -11.69
N SER A 58 -1.97 1.78 -11.64
CA SER A 58 -1.39 1.30 -10.40
C SER A 58 -0.50 2.39 -9.77
N ALA A 59 -0.06 2.17 -8.53
CA ALA A 59 0.92 3.06 -7.91
C ALA A 59 2.16 3.18 -8.82
N PRO A 60 2.77 4.38 -8.94
CA PRO A 60 4.01 4.57 -9.67
C PRO A 60 5.05 3.55 -9.23
N ALA A 61 5.75 2.95 -10.19
CA ALA A 61 6.77 1.95 -9.91
C ALA A 61 7.89 2.57 -9.05
N ASP A 62 8.20 1.92 -7.93
CA ASP A 62 9.34 2.27 -7.09
C ASP A 62 10.52 1.32 -7.36
N PRO A 63 11.63 1.80 -7.96
CA PRO A 63 12.78 0.95 -8.25
C PRO A 63 13.55 0.49 -6.99
N SER A 64 13.30 1.08 -5.81
CA SER A 64 13.89 0.59 -4.56
C SER A 64 13.12 -0.58 -3.94
N GLU A 65 11.96 -0.96 -4.51
CA GLU A 65 11.14 -2.05 -3.99
C GLU A 65 10.94 -3.15 -5.02
N ASN A 66 10.96 -4.40 -4.56
CA ASN A 66 10.63 -5.55 -5.40
C ASN A 66 9.11 -5.65 -5.56
N TYR A 67 8.61 -5.54 -6.79
CA TYR A 67 7.20 -5.73 -7.11
C TYR A 67 6.95 -7.15 -7.65
N SER A 68 6.54 -8.08 -6.77
CA SER A 68 6.32 -9.50 -7.14
C SER A 68 5.10 -9.73 -8.04
N ALA A 69 4.19 -8.76 -8.13
CA ALA A 69 3.05 -8.79 -9.04
C ALA A 69 3.32 -8.17 -10.42
N ALA A 70 4.57 -7.85 -10.75
CA ALA A 70 4.93 -7.43 -12.11
C ALA A 70 4.58 -8.55 -13.11
N ARG A 71 3.71 -8.26 -14.08
CA ARG A 71 3.38 -9.14 -15.20
C ARG A 71 3.47 -8.37 -16.51
N PRO A 72 3.94 -9.00 -17.60
CA PRO A 72 3.91 -8.36 -18.91
C PRO A 72 2.48 -8.34 -19.46
N ASP A 73 2.28 -7.62 -20.58
CA ASP A 73 1.00 -7.63 -21.27
C ASP A 73 0.58 -9.04 -21.70
N TRP A 74 -0.73 -9.22 -21.89
CA TRP A 74 -1.37 -10.52 -22.17
C TRP A 74 -0.71 -11.33 -23.31
N TYR A 75 -0.16 -10.66 -24.33
CA TYR A 75 0.47 -11.30 -25.49
C TYR A 75 1.89 -11.83 -25.19
N PHE A 76 2.50 -11.44 -24.07
CA PHE A 76 3.77 -11.98 -23.58
C PHE A 76 3.59 -12.96 -22.41
N MET A 77 2.37 -13.14 -21.89
CA MET A 77 2.12 -14.04 -20.76
C MET A 77 2.53 -15.49 -21.04
N SER A 78 2.32 -15.98 -22.27
CA SER A 78 2.75 -17.32 -22.66
C SER A 78 4.28 -17.48 -22.58
N LEU A 79 5.02 -16.47 -23.03
CA LEU A 79 6.48 -16.47 -22.99
C LEU A 79 6.99 -16.35 -21.55
N PHE A 80 6.35 -15.50 -20.73
CA PHE A 80 6.65 -15.36 -19.31
C PHE A 80 6.50 -16.69 -18.56
N ALA A 81 5.44 -17.46 -18.82
CA ALA A 81 5.28 -18.78 -18.21
C ALA A 81 6.28 -19.80 -18.77
N LEU A 82 6.54 -19.80 -20.08
CA LEU A 82 7.54 -20.66 -20.71
C LEU A 82 8.93 -20.46 -20.11
N LEU A 83 9.33 -19.21 -19.84
CA LEU A 83 10.63 -18.86 -19.26
C LEU A 83 10.83 -19.36 -17.81
N LYS A 84 9.79 -19.89 -17.16
CA LYS A 84 9.93 -20.57 -15.87
C LYS A 84 10.42 -22.01 -16.01
N ASP A 85 10.18 -22.63 -17.17
CA ASP A 85 10.56 -24.02 -17.45
C ASP A 85 11.89 -24.14 -18.20
N PHE A 86 12.33 -23.06 -18.86
CA PHE A 86 13.54 -23.02 -19.69
C PHE A 86 14.50 -21.93 -19.23
N ASP A 87 15.79 -22.10 -19.53
CA ASP A 87 16.74 -21.01 -19.36
C ASP A 87 16.42 -19.84 -20.32
N LEU A 88 16.91 -18.65 -19.97
CA LEU A 88 16.64 -17.42 -20.71
C LEU A 88 17.01 -17.54 -22.20
N ILE A 89 18.11 -18.21 -22.54
CA ILE A 89 18.57 -18.31 -23.93
C ILE A 89 17.62 -19.20 -24.71
N THR A 90 17.31 -20.37 -24.17
CA THR A 90 16.44 -21.34 -24.84
C THR A 90 15.01 -20.83 -24.98
N GLY A 91 14.43 -20.31 -23.89
CA GLY A 91 13.04 -19.87 -23.85
C GLY A 91 12.79 -18.58 -24.63
N ALA A 92 13.69 -17.58 -24.55
CA ALA A 92 13.47 -16.28 -25.18
C ALA A 92 13.97 -16.21 -26.63
N PHE A 93 15.06 -16.92 -26.97
CA PHE A 93 15.69 -16.77 -28.29
C PHE A 93 15.58 -18.03 -29.15
N VAL A 94 15.90 -19.21 -28.62
CA VAL A 94 15.95 -20.43 -29.43
C VAL A 94 14.56 -20.88 -29.86
N ILE A 95 13.62 -21.03 -28.93
CA ILE A 95 12.26 -21.51 -29.23
C ILE A 95 11.53 -20.52 -30.16
N PRO A 96 11.41 -19.21 -29.85
CA PRO A 96 10.79 -18.25 -30.75
C PRO A 96 11.52 -18.14 -32.09
N GLY A 97 12.85 -18.24 -32.10
CA GLY A 97 13.66 -18.22 -33.31
C GLY A 97 13.36 -19.39 -34.25
N ILE A 98 13.22 -20.61 -33.72
CA ILE A 98 12.82 -21.79 -34.50
C ILE A 98 11.41 -21.63 -35.03
N VAL A 99 10.47 -21.15 -34.21
CA VAL A 99 9.09 -20.92 -34.64
C VAL A 99 9.05 -19.90 -35.79
N ALA A 100 9.72 -18.77 -35.65
CA ALA A 100 9.81 -17.74 -36.68
C ALA A 100 10.47 -18.26 -37.96
N ALA A 101 11.54 -19.07 -37.84
CA ALA A 101 12.20 -19.68 -38.99
C ALA A 101 11.26 -20.65 -39.75
N ILE A 102 10.49 -21.47 -39.04
CA ILE A 102 9.51 -22.37 -39.66
C ILE A 102 8.40 -21.57 -40.33
N VAL A 103 7.86 -20.53 -39.66
CA VAL A 103 6.86 -19.62 -40.24
C VAL A 103 7.37 -18.96 -41.52
N PHE A 104 8.62 -18.49 -41.53
CA PHE A 104 9.26 -17.91 -42.71
C PHE A 104 9.40 -18.92 -43.86
N LEU A 105 9.64 -20.21 -43.54
CA LEU A 105 9.76 -21.28 -44.53
C LEU A 105 8.41 -21.86 -45.00
N MET A 106 7.30 -21.56 -44.32
CA MET A 106 5.96 -22.04 -44.67
C MET A 106 5.56 -21.87 -46.15
N PRO A 107 5.78 -20.73 -46.84
CA PRO A 107 5.41 -20.59 -48.25
C PRO A 107 6.17 -21.53 -49.20
N PHE A 108 7.34 -22.03 -48.79
CA PHE A 108 8.12 -23.01 -49.55
C PHE A 108 7.71 -24.45 -49.21
N ILE A 109 7.52 -24.74 -47.92
CA ILE A 109 7.11 -26.06 -47.42
C ILE A 109 5.69 -26.41 -47.88
N GLY A 110 4.78 -25.43 -47.84
CA GLY A 110 3.35 -25.59 -48.15
C GLY A 110 3.02 -25.86 -49.62
N ARG A 111 4.00 -25.87 -50.53
CA ARG A 111 3.77 -26.14 -51.97
C ARG A 111 3.29 -27.56 -52.26
N LYS A 112 3.56 -28.51 -51.36
CA LYS A 112 3.13 -29.91 -51.46
C LYS A 112 2.03 -30.18 -50.43
N ARG A 113 1.10 -31.08 -50.75
CA ARG A 113 -0.03 -31.45 -49.85
C ARG A 113 0.42 -31.87 -48.45
N ILE A 114 1.52 -32.64 -48.36
CA ILE A 114 2.11 -33.08 -47.08
C ILE A 114 2.67 -31.88 -46.30
N GLY A 115 3.37 -30.95 -46.97
CA GLY A 115 3.92 -29.76 -46.33
C GLY A 115 2.84 -28.77 -45.89
N HIS A 116 1.72 -28.68 -46.62
CA HIS A 116 0.56 -27.92 -46.16
C HIS A 116 -0.05 -28.50 -44.88
N MET A 117 -0.21 -29.83 -44.81
CA MET A 117 -0.66 -30.50 -43.59
C MET A 117 0.30 -30.28 -42.41
N PHE A 118 1.62 -30.34 -42.66
CA PHE A 118 2.63 -30.02 -41.66
C PHE A 118 2.46 -28.58 -41.12
N ASN A 119 2.32 -27.58 -42.01
CA ASN A 119 2.14 -26.19 -41.60
C ASN A 119 0.89 -26.01 -40.73
N LEU A 120 -0.22 -26.67 -41.06
CA LEU A 120 -1.45 -26.62 -40.27
C LEU A 120 -1.26 -27.24 -38.88
N VAL A 121 -0.68 -28.44 -38.80
CA VAL A 121 -0.40 -29.12 -37.51
C VAL A 121 0.55 -28.28 -36.66
N PHE A 122 1.62 -27.76 -37.27
CA PHE A 122 2.58 -26.89 -36.59
C PHE A 122 1.91 -25.63 -36.01
N LEU A 123 1.07 -24.95 -36.81
CA LEU A 123 0.35 -23.76 -36.35
C LEU A 123 -0.61 -24.09 -35.20
N VAL A 124 -1.32 -25.22 -35.27
CA VAL A 124 -2.18 -25.70 -34.17
C VAL A 124 -1.35 -25.98 -32.91
N ILE A 125 -0.17 -26.57 -33.03
CA ILE A 125 0.72 -26.83 -31.88
C ILE A 125 1.23 -25.51 -31.27
N VAL A 126 1.67 -24.56 -32.10
CA VAL A 126 2.17 -23.26 -31.62
C VAL A 126 1.06 -22.46 -30.94
N LEU A 127 -0.13 -22.38 -31.54
CA LEU A 127 -1.29 -21.74 -30.92
C LEU A 127 -1.74 -22.46 -29.66
N GLY A 128 -1.77 -23.80 -29.68
CA GLY A 128 -2.10 -24.62 -28.52
C GLY A 128 -1.12 -24.40 -27.37
N GLY A 129 0.18 -24.33 -27.66
CA GLY A 129 1.23 -23.99 -26.70
C GLY A 129 1.08 -22.58 -26.14
N PHE A 130 0.81 -21.59 -27.00
CA PHE A 130 0.54 -20.21 -26.58
C PHE A 130 -0.65 -20.15 -25.61
N VAL A 131 -1.78 -20.76 -25.96
CA VAL A 131 -2.98 -20.80 -25.11
C VAL A 131 -2.70 -21.55 -23.81
N HIS A 132 -2.06 -22.73 -23.88
CA HIS A 132 -1.71 -23.53 -22.71
C HIS A 132 -0.87 -22.75 -21.70
N TYR A 133 0.25 -22.16 -22.14
CA TYR A 133 1.13 -21.40 -21.27
C TYR A 133 0.48 -20.12 -20.74
N THR A 134 -0.38 -19.47 -21.54
CA THR A 134 -1.17 -18.32 -21.07
C THR A 134 -2.10 -18.73 -19.93
N LEU A 135 -2.81 -19.86 -20.06
CA LEU A 135 -3.67 -20.39 -19.00
C LEU A 135 -2.87 -20.77 -17.75
N VAL A 136 -1.71 -21.43 -17.91
CA VAL A 136 -0.81 -21.73 -16.79
C VAL A 136 -0.41 -20.46 -16.06
N ALA A 137 -0.07 -19.39 -16.78
CA ALA A 137 0.31 -18.12 -16.18
C ALA A 137 -0.82 -17.51 -15.35
N TYR A 138 -2.03 -17.40 -15.92
CA TYR A 138 -3.18 -16.84 -15.21
C TYR A 138 -3.65 -17.70 -14.04
N THR A 139 -3.63 -19.03 -14.18
CA THR A 139 -3.99 -19.93 -13.07
C THR A 139 -3.06 -19.75 -11.88
N HIS A 140 -1.75 -19.66 -12.12
CA HIS A 140 -0.76 -19.39 -11.08
C HIS A 140 -1.04 -18.06 -10.37
N ASP A 141 -1.36 -17.01 -11.12
CA ASP A 141 -1.64 -15.69 -10.57
C ASP A 141 -2.94 -15.66 -9.76
N TRP A 142 -3.98 -16.38 -10.19
CA TRP A 142 -5.24 -16.49 -9.44
C TRP A 142 -5.13 -17.31 -8.15
N THR A 143 -4.25 -18.31 -8.11
CA THR A 143 -4.10 -19.18 -6.93
C THR A 143 -3.02 -18.70 -5.95
N SER A 144 -2.15 -17.76 -6.36
CA SER A 144 -1.05 -17.28 -5.53
C SER A 144 -1.51 -16.21 -4.54
N GLU A 145 -1.53 -16.53 -3.24
CA GLU A 145 -1.82 -15.54 -2.18
C GLU A 145 -0.86 -14.36 -2.20
N GLU A 146 0.43 -14.61 -2.46
CA GLU A 146 1.45 -13.55 -2.54
C GLU A 146 1.14 -12.57 -3.68
N HIS A 147 0.76 -13.07 -4.86
CA HIS A 147 0.39 -12.23 -5.99
C HIS A 147 -0.84 -11.38 -5.68
N GLN A 148 -1.89 -12.00 -5.13
CA GLN A 148 -3.12 -11.28 -4.76
C GLN A 148 -2.86 -10.20 -3.70
N ALA A 149 -2.00 -10.50 -2.72
CA ALA A 149 -1.60 -9.52 -1.70
C ALA A 149 -0.80 -8.36 -2.30
N ALA A 150 0.12 -8.62 -3.23
CA ALA A 150 0.91 -7.60 -3.91
C ALA A 150 0.04 -6.70 -4.82
N VAL A 151 -0.92 -7.26 -5.54
CA VAL A 151 -1.90 -6.51 -6.35
C VAL A 151 -2.76 -5.63 -5.44
N LYS A 152 -3.29 -6.17 -4.35
CA LYS A 152 -4.09 -5.41 -3.37
C LYS A 152 -3.28 -4.27 -2.75
N ALA A 153 -2.02 -4.50 -2.41
CA ALA A 153 -1.12 -3.46 -1.90
C ALA A 153 -0.89 -2.36 -2.94
N ALA A 154 -0.64 -2.71 -4.20
CA ALA A 154 -0.47 -1.74 -5.28
C ALA A 154 -1.73 -0.88 -5.51
N HIS A 155 -2.93 -1.47 -5.45
CA HIS A 155 -4.18 -0.71 -5.53
C HIS A 155 -4.37 0.22 -4.32
N ARG A 156 -4.11 -0.28 -3.10
CA ARG A 156 -4.18 0.57 -1.89
C ARG A 156 -3.23 1.76 -2.00
N ASP A 157 -2.01 1.53 -2.46
CA ASP A 157 -0.99 2.57 -2.58
C ASP A 157 -1.34 3.56 -3.72
N ALA A 158 -1.99 3.08 -4.80
CA ALA A 158 -2.54 3.95 -5.86
C ALA A 158 -3.64 4.87 -5.33
N GLU A 159 -4.60 4.34 -4.57
CA GLU A 159 -5.65 5.13 -3.93
C GLU A 159 -5.07 6.12 -2.91
N ARG A 160 -4.05 5.69 -2.15
CA ARG A 160 -3.35 6.57 -1.21
C ARG A 160 -2.67 7.74 -1.92
N ILE A 161 -2.04 7.51 -3.08
CA ILE A 161 -1.47 8.60 -3.87
C ILE A 161 -2.53 9.59 -4.32
N LYS A 162 -3.69 9.12 -4.80
CA LYS A 162 -4.78 10.00 -5.21
C LYS A 162 -5.21 10.90 -4.05
N ALA A 163 -5.36 10.32 -2.85
CA ALA A 163 -5.70 11.05 -1.63
C ALA A 163 -4.61 12.05 -1.19
N LEU A 164 -3.33 11.71 -1.35
CA LEU A 164 -2.22 12.61 -1.02
C LEU A 164 -2.08 13.74 -2.06
N ALA A 165 -2.34 13.46 -3.33
CA ALA A 165 -2.25 14.42 -4.43
C ALA A 165 -3.32 15.52 -4.36
N THR A 166 -4.46 15.26 -3.71
CA THR A 166 -5.48 16.29 -3.44
C THR A 166 -5.15 17.17 -2.23
N GLY A 167 -4.07 16.86 -1.50
CA GLY A 167 -3.62 17.66 -0.36
C GLY A 167 -3.05 19.02 -0.77
N PRO A 168 -2.81 19.91 0.22
CA PRO A 168 -2.36 21.29 -0.02
C PRO A 168 -1.04 21.38 -0.82
N GLY A 169 -0.19 20.36 -0.72
CA GLY A 169 1.08 20.28 -1.43
C GLY A 169 1.01 19.78 -2.87
N GLY A 170 -0.13 19.23 -3.30
CA GLY A 170 -0.29 18.64 -4.63
C GLY A 170 0.72 17.53 -4.94
N ILE A 171 1.00 17.32 -6.23
CA ILE A 171 2.09 16.44 -6.68
C ILE A 171 3.39 17.25 -6.77
N PRO A 172 4.44 16.89 -6.02
CA PRO A 172 5.71 17.61 -6.04
C PRO A 172 6.49 17.37 -7.34
N PRO A 173 7.45 18.26 -7.70
CA PRO A 173 8.19 18.17 -8.96
C PRO A 173 9.06 16.90 -9.07
N GLU A 174 9.45 16.28 -7.95
CA GLU A 174 10.16 15.00 -7.90
C GLU A 174 9.28 13.81 -8.32
N GLY A 175 7.95 14.02 -8.42
CA GLY A 175 6.98 13.05 -8.91
C GLY A 175 6.12 12.41 -7.81
N ALA A 176 5.02 11.78 -8.25
CA ALA A 176 3.97 11.25 -7.36
C ALA A 176 4.44 10.15 -6.39
N ILE A 177 5.50 9.41 -6.71
CA ILE A 177 6.03 8.37 -5.82
C ILE A 177 6.54 8.95 -4.48
N THR A 178 7.00 10.20 -4.50
CA THR A 178 7.49 10.86 -3.29
C THR A 178 6.37 11.12 -2.27
N LEU A 179 5.11 11.11 -2.70
CA LEU A 179 3.97 11.18 -1.79
C LEU A 179 3.94 9.95 -0.87
N LEU A 180 4.08 8.74 -1.44
CA LEU A 180 4.14 7.51 -0.64
C LEU A 180 5.42 7.44 0.21
N ARG A 181 6.56 7.90 -0.32
CA ARG A 181 7.83 7.88 0.42
C ARG A 181 7.85 8.84 1.61
N ASN A 182 6.96 9.83 1.62
CA ASN A 182 6.83 10.81 2.69
C ASN A 182 5.55 10.63 3.51
N ASP A 183 4.86 9.49 3.37
CA ASP A 183 3.61 9.22 4.05
C ASP A 183 3.81 8.17 5.16
N ALA A 184 3.53 8.57 6.40
CA ALA A 184 3.65 7.69 7.56
C ALA A 184 2.73 6.46 7.47
N LEU A 185 1.53 6.59 6.88
CA LEU A 185 0.58 5.48 6.76
C LEU A 185 1.12 4.34 5.88
N THR A 186 1.96 4.65 4.91
CA THR A 186 2.52 3.66 3.98
C THR A 186 3.92 3.22 4.37
N GLN A 187 4.77 4.14 4.85
CA GLN A 187 6.13 3.81 5.28
C GLN A 187 6.20 3.18 6.67
N GLY A 188 5.41 3.66 7.64
CA GLY A 188 5.43 3.20 9.03
C GLY A 188 5.25 1.69 9.19
N PRO A 189 4.18 1.07 8.63
CA PRO A 189 3.99 -0.37 8.66
C PRO A 189 5.14 -1.17 8.03
N ARG A 190 5.71 -0.68 6.93
CA ARG A 190 6.81 -1.34 6.22
C ARG A 190 8.08 -1.35 7.06
N LEU A 191 8.45 -0.18 7.59
CA LEU A 191 9.59 -0.01 8.48
C LEU A 191 9.42 -0.81 9.77
N PHE A 192 8.21 -0.85 10.33
CA PHE A 192 7.89 -1.67 11.50
C PHE A 192 8.06 -3.17 11.22
N SER A 193 7.50 -3.67 10.12
CA SER A 193 7.62 -5.09 9.72
C SER A 193 9.09 -5.51 9.55
N GLN A 194 9.92 -4.62 8.99
CA GLN A 194 11.33 -4.89 8.76
C GLN A 194 12.19 -4.83 10.03
N ASN A 195 11.89 -3.93 10.97
CA ASN A 195 12.81 -3.58 12.05
C ASN A 195 12.29 -3.92 13.47
N CYS A 196 10.97 -3.98 13.65
CA CYS A 196 10.33 -4.09 14.97
C CYS A 196 9.59 -5.43 15.16
N ALA A 197 9.03 -5.99 14.08
CA ALA A 197 8.11 -7.12 14.15
C ALA A 197 8.73 -8.45 14.64
N SER A 198 10.07 -8.54 14.68
CA SER A 198 10.78 -9.69 15.28
C SER A 198 10.49 -9.83 16.77
N CYS A 199 10.24 -8.73 17.48
CA CYS A 199 9.93 -8.74 18.91
C CYS A 199 8.52 -8.25 19.22
N HIS A 200 8.11 -7.15 18.59
CA HIS A 200 6.81 -6.51 18.81
C HIS A 200 5.76 -7.04 17.85
N SER A 201 4.51 -7.09 18.29
CA SER A 201 3.36 -7.23 17.41
C SER A 201 2.64 -5.90 17.23
N PHE A 202 1.80 -5.86 16.22
CA PHE A 202 0.79 -4.82 16.07
C PHE A 202 -0.53 -5.53 15.80
N ASP A 203 -1.42 -5.55 16.78
CA ASP A 203 -2.70 -6.26 16.74
C ASP A 203 -2.54 -7.73 16.32
N GLY A 204 -1.52 -8.40 16.88
CA GLY A 204 -1.19 -9.79 16.59
C GLY A 204 -0.48 -10.05 15.24
N HIS A 205 -0.21 -9.03 14.43
CA HIS A 205 0.48 -9.17 13.14
C HIS A 205 1.78 -8.36 13.06
N ASP A 206 2.49 -8.44 11.94
CA ASP A 206 3.80 -7.83 11.71
C ASP A 206 3.76 -6.33 11.32
N GLY A 207 2.66 -5.64 11.58
CA GLY A 207 2.37 -4.30 11.04
C GLY A 207 1.85 -4.25 9.60
N MET A 208 2.20 -5.21 8.74
CA MET A 208 1.76 -5.29 7.32
C MET A 208 0.56 -6.22 7.11
N GLY A 209 -0.08 -6.66 8.19
CA GLY A 209 -1.19 -7.61 8.19
C GLY A 209 -0.78 -9.06 7.96
N LYS A 210 0.52 -9.38 7.99
CA LYS A 210 1.01 -10.76 7.86
C LYS A 210 1.28 -11.37 9.24
N PRO A 211 1.14 -12.69 9.39
CA PRO A 211 1.56 -13.37 10.61
C PRO A 211 3.03 -13.10 10.91
N ARG A 212 3.35 -12.96 12.19
CA ARG A 212 4.73 -12.80 12.65
C ARG A 212 5.53 -14.07 12.42
N LYS A 213 6.81 -13.90 12.08
CA LYS A 213 7.76 -15.02 11.89
C LYS A 213 8.23 -15.59 13.23
N ASP A 214 8.47 -14.71 14.19
CA ASP A 214 9.02 -15.05 15.49
C ASP A 214 7.94 -14.93 16.59
N PRO A 215 8.03 -15.72 17.67
CA PRO A 215 7.17 -15.56 18.84
C PRO A 215 7.25 -14.14 19.42
N GLN A 216 6.17 -13.68 20.03
CA GLN A 216 6.12 -12.37 20.69
C GLN A 216 7.03 -12.37 21.91
N SER A 217 7.92 -11.39 21.97
CA SER A 217 8.92 -11.27 23.04
C SER A 217 9.07 -9.84 23.57
N ALA A 218 8.23 -8.94 23.06
CA ALA A 218 7.98 -7.59 23.52
C ALA A 218 6.49 -7.25 23.30
N SER A 219 6.06 -6.08 23.76
CA SER A 219 4.64 -5.71 23.77
C SER A 219 4.00 -5.62 22.39
N ASP A 220 2.68 -5.80 22.34
CA ASP A 220 1.89 -5.40 21.18
C ASP A 220 1.74 -3.89 21.19
N LEU A 221 2.12 -3.22 20.11
CA LEU A 221 2.17 -1.75 20.07
C LEU A 221 0.86 -1.12 19.55
N LYS A 222 -0.18 -1.92 19.29
CA LYS A 222 -1.49 -1.40 18.89
C LYS A 222 -2.10 -0.56 20.01
N GLY A 223 -2.26 0.74 19.74
CA GLY A 223 -2.86 1.67 20.70
C GLY A 223 -1.96 1.98 21.89
N PHE A 224 -0.64 1.84 21.72
CA PHE A 224 0.35 2.26 22.70
C PHE A 224 0.05 3.67 23.24
N ALA A 225 0.15 3.85 24.56
CA ALA A 225 -0.14 5.07 25.30
C ALA A 225 -1.59 5.62 25.22
N SER A 226 -2.52 4.87 24.62
CA SER A 226 -3.96 5.18 24.72
C SER A 226 -4.49 4.96 26.14
N ARG A 227 -5.70 5.46 26.45
CA ARG A 227 -6.33 5.24 27.77
C ARG A 227 -6.48 3.76 28.10
N LYS A 228 -6.82 2.95 27.09
CA LYS A 228 -6.90 1.48 27.22
C LYS A 228 -5.53 0.89 27.58
N TRP A 229 -4.48 1.34 26.91
CA TRP A 229 -3.11 0.89 27.18
C TRP A 229 -2.67 1.27 28.60
N SER A 230 -2.84 2.54 28.97
CA SER A 230 -2.47 3.07 30.29
C SER A 230 -3.20 2.35 31.42
N ALA A 231 -4.50 2.07 31.25
CA ALA A 231 -5.25 1.27 32.21
C ALA A 231 -4.73 -0.17 32.30
N GLY A 232 -4.35 -0.77 31.16
CA GLY A 232 -3.79 -2.12 31.12
C GLY A 232 -2.44 -2.25 31.83
N ILE A 233 -1.56 -1.26 31.71
CA ILE A 233 -0.26 -1.28 32.41
C ILE A 233 -0.38 -0.98 33.90
N LEU A 234 -1.50 -0.42 34.36
CA LEU A 234 -1.86 -0.24 35.77
C LEU A 234 -2.69 -1.40 36.34
N ASN A 235 -2.68 -2.56 35.68
CA ASN A 235 -3.34 -3.77 36.15
C ASN A 235 -2.37 -4.95 36.15
N ALA A 236 -2.21 -5.65 37.27
CA ALA A 236 -1.18 -6.70 37.42
C ALA A 236 -1.33 -7.87 36.42
N GLU A 237 -2.56 -8.26 36.09
CA GLU A 237 -2.82 -9.36 35.15
C GLU A 237 -2.49 -8.92 33.72
N SER A 238 -3.03 -7.77 33.30
CA SER A 238 -2.78 -7.21 31.97
C SER A 238 -1.29 -6.87 31.78
N PHE A 239 -0.64 -6.24 32.76
CA PHE A 239 0.78 -5.91 32.72
C PHE A 239 1.67 -7.15 32.49
N ALA A 240 1.29 -8.29 33.06
CA ALA A 240 2.00 -9.56 32.91
C ALA A 240 1.59 -10.35 31.65
N HIS A 241 0.62 -9.88 30.87
CA HIS A 241 0.22 -10.47 29.60
C HIS A 241 1.24 -10.16 28.48
N PRO A 242 1.45 -11.06 27.50
CA PRO A 242 2.37 -10.82 26.38
C PRO A 242 2.11 -9.53 25.59
N ASP A 243 0.85 -9.12 25.46
CA ASP A 243 0.46 -7.87 24.78
C ASP A 243 1.02 -6.62 25.46
N TYR A 244 1.36 -6.71 26.75
CA TYR A 244 2.02 -5.65 27.51
C TYR A 244 3.47 -6.06 27.81
N PHE A 245 3.90 -6.10 29.08
CA PHE A 245 5.28 -6.34 29.45
C PHE A 245 5.60 -7.81 29.74
N GLY A 246 4.61 -8.71 29.64
CA GLY A 246 4.72 -10.13 29.97
C GLY A 246 5.74 -10.91 29.15
N GLY A 247 5.95 -10.54 27.89
CA GLY A 247 6.90 -11.21 26.99
C GLY A 247 8.38 -10.86 27.25
N THR A 248 8.64 -9.84 28.07
CA THR A 248 10.00 -9.33 28.33
C THR A 248 10.72 -10.19 29.38
N LYS A 249 12.06 -10.25 29.36
CA LYS A 249 12.81 -10.92 30.44
C LYS A 249 12.70 -10.15 31.77
N LEU A 250 12.35 -8.88 31.70
CA LEU A 250 12.23 -7.99 32.86
C LEU A 250 11.04 -8.36 33.76
N ILE A 251 10.02 -9.06 33.23
CA ILE A 251 8.80 -9.36 33.99
C ILE A 251 9.08 -10.15 35.28
N VAL A 252 10.03 -11.09 35.25
CA VAL A 252 10.35 -12.01 36.37
C VAL A 252 10.80 -11.26 37.62
N LYS A 253 11.50 -10.13 37.46
CA LYS A 253 12.01 -9.32 38.56
C LYS A 253 11.43 -7.90 38.56
N SER A 254 10.31 -7.68 37.87
CA SER A 254 9.71 -6.36 37.70
C SER A 254 9.27 -5.79 39.05
N ARG A 255 9.82 -4.62 39.41
CA ARG A 255 9.35 -3.85 40.58
C ARG A 255 7.93 -3.36 40.38
N MET A 256 7.60 -2.94 39.16
CA MET A 256 6.25 -2.51 38.80
C MET A 256 5.23 -3.63 39.01
N LEU A 257 5.50 -4.85 38.55
CA LEU A 257 4.57 -5.98 38.75
C LEU A 257 4.42 -6.33 40.25
N LYS A 258 5.47 -6.17 41.05
CA LYS A 258 5.39 -6.37 42.50
C LYS A 258 4.54 -5.28 43.17
N TYR A 259 4.71 -4.03 42.77
CA TYR A 259 3.91 -2.90 43.25
C TYR A 259 2.42 -3.08 42.90
N LEU A 260 2.11 -3.43 41.65
CA LEU A 260 0.73 -3.71 41.19
C LEU A 260 0.05 -4.89 41.93
N LYS A 261 0.83 -5.76 42.58
CA LYS A 261 0.34 -6.89 43.39
C LYS A 261 0.36 -6.61 44.90
N SER A 262 0.88 -5.45 45.31
CA SER A 262 0.98 -5.09 46.71
C SER A 262 -0.34 -4.57 47.24
N ASP A 263 -0.57 -4.76 48.54
CA ASP A 263 -1.77 -4.23 49.21
C ASP A 263 -1.86 -2.70 49.05
N ILE A 264 -0.70 -2.00 49.01
CA ILE A 264 -0.63 -0.55 48.80
C ILE A 264 -1.38 -0.13 47.52
N PHE A 265 -1.13 -0.81 46.40
CA PHE A 265 -1.78 -0.48 45.14
C PHE A 265 -3.20 -1.07 45.05
N LEU A 266 -3.42 -2.28 45.59
CA LEU A 266 -4.72 -2.96 45.51
C LEU A 266 -5.79 -2.31 46.39
N ASP A 267 -5.39 -1.60 47.45
CA ASP A 267 -6.29 -0.85 48.33
C ASP A 267 -6.64 0.54 47.77
N LEU A 268 -6.00 1.00 46.69
CA LEU A 268 -6.36 2.27 46.03
C LEU A 268 -7.77 2.20 45.44
N PRO A 269 -8.58 3.26 45.57
CA PRO A 269 -9.87 3.36 44.91
C PRO A 269 -9.75 3.20 43.39
N SER A 270 -10.67 2.45 42.78
CA SER A 270 -10.66 2.21 41.33
C SER A 270 -10.75 3.50 40.50
N GLU A 271 -11.40 4.53 41.03
CA GLU A 271 -11.50 5.85 40.40
C GLU A 271 -10.15 6.58 40.38
N GLU A 272 -9.32 6.43 41.42
CA GLU A 272 -7.97 6.98 41.47
C GLU A 272 -7.04 6.27 40.48
N VAL A 273 -7.15 4.94 40.38
CA VAL A 273 -6.41 4.18 39.35
C VAL A 273 -6.85 4.58 37.94
N HIS A 274 -8.15 4.84 37.76
CA HIS A 274 -8.68 5.31 36.49
C HIS A 274 -8.17 6.72 36.12
N SER A 275 -8.17 7.66 37.06
CA SER A 275 -7.66 9.02 36.84
C SER A 275 -6.16 9.00 36.51
N MET A 276 -5.35 8.20 37.21
CA MET A 276 -3.93 7.98 36.86
C MET A 276 -3.75 7.44 35.44
N ALA A 277 -4.56 6.46 35.03
CA ALA A 277 -4.50 5.91 33.66
C ALA A 277 -4.84 6.97 32.60
N VAL A 278 -5.86 7.80 32.87
CA VAL A 278 -6.28 8.89 31.99
C VAL A 278 -5.20 9.96 31.90
N ALA A 279 -4.63 10.38 33.03
CA ALA A 279 -3.55 11.36 33.09
C ALA A 279 -2.30 10.88 32.35
N LEU A 280 -1.88 9.64 32.57
CA LEU A 280 -0.73 9.05 31.87
C LEU A 280 -0.96 8.94 30.36
N SER A 281 -2.19 8.65 29.92
CA SER A 281 -2.52 8.68 28.49
C SER A 281 -2.52 10.08 27.90
N ALA A 282 -2.93 11.09 28.67
CA ALA A 282 -2.95 12.47 28.22
C ALA A 282 -1.54 13.03 27.95
N GLU A 283 -0.50 12.53 28.64
CA GLU A 283 0.91 12.83 28.34
C GLU A 283 1.30 12.48 26.89
N ALA A 284 0.58 11.55 26.25
CA ALA A 284 0.86 11.15 24.88
C ALA A 284 0.32 12.13 23.82
N GLU A 285 -0.59 13.03 24.21
CA GLU A 285 -1.20 14.03 23.32
C GLU A 285 -1.72 13.41 22.01
N LEU A 286 -2.40 12.25 22.10
CA LEU A 286 -2.87 11.52 20.92
C LEU A 286 -4.04 12.27 20.28
N LYS A 287 -3.94 12.59 18.97
CA LYS A 287 -4.98 13.33 18.24
C LYS A 287 -6.36 12.70 18.32
N ASN A 288 -6.44 11.37 18.30
CA ASN A 288 -7.71 10.63 18.37
C ASN A 288 -8.37 10.66 19.77
N GLN A 289 -7.65 11.06 20.82
CA GLN A 289 -8.17 11.20 22.19
C GLN A 289 -8.29 12.65 22.64
N ALA A 290 -7.84 13.63 21.84
CA ALA A 290 -7.84 15.04 22.21
C ALA A 290 -9.21 15.59 22.66
N ALA A 291 -10.32 15.10 22.08
CA ALA A 291 -11.67 15.49 22.50
C ALA A 291 -12.03 14.94 23.88
N LEU A 292 -11.63 13.70 24.19
CA LEU A 292 -11.81 13.09 25.51
C LEU A 292 -10.94 13.81 26.54
N ASP A 293 -9.70 14.13 26.19
CA ASP A 293 -8.77 14.82 27.10
C ASP A 293 -9.23 16.25 27.38
N ALA A 294 -9.87 16.92 26.41
CA ALA A 294 -10.50 18.22 26.62
C ALA A 294 -11.74 18.14 27.54
N ALA A 295 -12.51 17.05 27.49
CA ALA A 295 -13.66 16.84 28.35
C ALA A 295 -13.25 16.49 29.79
N ASP A 296 -12.20 15.68 29.95
CA ASP A 296 -11.78 15.11 31.24
C ASP A 296 -10.62 15.88 31.89
N ARG A 297 -10.49 17.19 31.61
CA ARG A 297 -9.37 18.02 32.13
C ARG A 297 -9.21 17.94 33.65
N SER A 298 -10.31 17.92 34.40
CA SER A 298 -10.26 17.81 35.86
C SER A 298 -9.75 16.45 36.31
N LEU A 299 -10.17 15.38 35.63
CA LEU A 299 -9.74 14.01 35.93
C LEU A 299 -8.25 13.81 35.59
N ILE A 300 -7.78 14.44 34.52
CA ILE A 300 -6.35 14.46 34.17
C ILE A 300 -5.55 15.16 35.27
N GLU A 301 -6.00 16.31 35.75
CA GLU A 301 -5.27 17.05 36.80
C GLU A 301 -5.19 16.25 38.11
N GLU A 302 -6.30 15.66 38.54
CA GLU A 302 -6.32 14.75 39.70
C GLU A 302 -5.38 13.55 39.49
N GLY A 303 -5.43 12.93 38.33
CA GLY A 303 -4.56 11.80 38.00
C GLY A 303 -3.07 12.19 37.98
N ARG A 304 -2.72 13.42 37.59
CA ARG A 304 -1.33 13.92 37.62
C ARG A 304 -0.81 14.06 39.04
N GLU A 305 -1.63 14.59 39.95
CA GLU A 305 -1.28 14.66 41.38
C GLU A 305 -1.06 13.27 41.95
N LEU A 306 -1.93 12.31 41.62
CA LEU A 306 -1.79 10.92 42.05
C LEU A 306 -0.54 10.26 41.47
N LEU A 307 -0.21 10.48 40.18
CA LEU A 307 1.03 9.99 39.58
C LEU A 307 2.27 10.55 40.30
N ALA A 308 2.24 11.84 40.66
CA ALA A 308 3.31 12.48 41.41
C ALA A 308 3.50 11.88 42.82
N ILE A 309 2.43 11.40 43.45
CA ILE A 309 2.47 10.80 44.79
C ILE A 309 2.83 9.30 44.72
N GLU A 310 2.14 8.54 43.88
CA GLU A 310 2.18 7.07 43.87
C GLU A 310 3.32 6.50 43.02
N CYS A 311 3.80 7.24 42.01
CA CYS A 311 4.73 6.69 41.02
C CYS A 311 6.17 7.23 41.16
N THR A 312 6.38 8.40 41.78
CA THR A 312 7.69 9.08 41.79
C THR A 312 8.75 8.39 42.65
N GLU A 313 8.35 7.47 43.55
CA GLU A 313 9.30 6.61 44.27
C GLU A 313 10.14 5.74 43.32
N CYS A 314 9.60 5.41 42.14
CA CYS A 314 10.23 4.51 41.16
C CYS A 314 10.35 5.07 39.74
N HIS A 315 9.69 6.18 39.44
CA HIS A 315 9.69 6.85 38.15
C HIS A 315 10.05 8.32 38.28
N THR A 316 10.63 8.89 37.23
CA THR A 316 10.73 10.35 37.13
C THR A 316 9.44 10.87 36.49
N TYR A 317 8.84 11.93 37.04
CA TYR A 317 7.67 12.58 36.47
C TYR A 317 7.72 14.09 36.76
N HIS A 318 7.71 14.92 35.70
CA HIS A 318 7.86 16.38 35.78
C HIS A 318 9.00 16.83 36.70
N GLU A 319 10.20 16.29 36.46
CA GLU A 319 11.46 16.58 37.17
C GLU A 319 11.58 16.00 38.60
N GLU A 320 10.55 15.34 39.11
CA GLU A 320 10.56 14.71 40.43
C GLU A 320 10.70 13.18 40.35
N GLY A 321 11.37 12.58 41.33
CA GLY A 321 11.52 11.12 41.45
C GLY A 321 12.84 10.56 40.88
N GLU A 322 12.92 9.24 40.78
CA GLU A 322 14.09 8.52 40.25
C GLU A 322 13.66 7.36 39.35
N GLY A 323 14.38 7.10 38.26
CA GLY A 323 14.14 5.95 37.39
C GLY A 323 13.66 6.36 35.99
N ILE A 324 12.83 5.52 35.37
CA ILE A 324 12.34 5.77 34.00
C ILE A 324 11.47 7.03 34.02
N ASP A 325 11.78 7.96 33.12
CA ASP A 325 11.04 9.21 32.99
C ASP A 325 9.74 9.03 32.19
N LEU A 326 8.63 9.30 32.88
CA LEU A 326 7.27 9.25 32.37
C LEU A 326 6.78 10.63 31.88
N THR A 327 7.59 11.68 31.98
CA THR A 327 7.24 13.01 31.49
C THR A 327 7.05 12.98 29.96
N GLY A 328 5.86 13.34 29.50
CA GLY A 328 5.48 13.20 28.09
C GLY A 328 5.38 11.74 27.64
N TYR A 329 5.10 10.79 28.54
CA TYR A 329 4.99 9.36 28.20
C TYR A 329 4.11 9.14 26.97
N GLY A 330 4.68 8.50 25.95
CA GLY A 330 3.97 8.21 24.72
C GLY A 330 3.78 9.40 23.77
N SER A 331 4.27 10.59 24.10
CA SER A 331 4.29 11.73 23.18
C SER A 331 5.15 11.41 21.95
N ARG A 332 5.01 12.20 20.89
CA ARG A 332 5.78 12.00 19.67
C ARG A 332 7.29 12.08 19.96
N GLU A 333 7.71 13.10 20.71
CA GLU A 333 9.08 13.34 21.12
C GLU A 333 9.60 12.22 22.02
N TRP A 334 8.77 11.74 22.95
CA TRP A 334 9.12 10.63 23.83
C TRP A 334 9.36 9.35 23.03
N GLN A 335 8.47 9.00 22.10
CA GLN A 335 8.60 7.80 21.27
C GLN A 335 9.80 7.90 20.31
N LEU A 336 10.03 9.07 19.69
CA LEU A 336 11.21 9.32 18.87
C LEU A 336 12.50 9.08 19.66
N ALA A 337 12.60 9.68 20.85
CA ALA A 337 13.76 9.51 21.72
C ALA A 337 13.93 8.05 22.17
N PHE A 338 12.84 7.37 22.50
CA PHE A 338 12.85 5.98 22.94
C PHE A 338 13.32 5.01 21.84
N VAL A 339 12.80 5.15 20.61
CA VAL A 339 13.24 4.32 19.49
C VAL A 339 14.68 4.66 19.09
N ARG A 340 15.07 5.93 19.17
CA ARG A 340 16.43 6.37 18.87
C ARG A 340 17.44 5.71 19.80
N ASP A 341 17.22 5.76 21.11
CA ASP A 341 18.08 5.13 22.10
C ASP A 341 17.30 4.72 23.37
N PRO A 342 16.82 3.46 23.45
CA PRO A 342 16.13 2.96 24.64
C PRO A 342 17.10 2.70 25.82
N SER A 343 18.41 2.73 25.57
CA SER A 343 19.46 2.60 26.59
C SER A 343 19.93 3.93 27.18
N HIS A 344 19.33 5.05 26.76
CA HIS A 344 19.56 6.35 27.39
C HIS A 344 19.12 6.32 28.87
N GLU A 345 19.77 7.13 29.72
CA GLU A 345 19.51 7.16 31.18
C GLU A 345 18.07 7.53 31.53
N ARG A 346 17.44 8.36 30.69
CA ARG A 346 16.01 8.72 30.75
C ARG A 346 15.08 7.50 30.70
N PHE A 347 15.52 6.42 30.08
CA PHE A 347 14.74 5.21 29.86
C PHE A 347 15.31 4.04 30.67
N TYR A 348 15.72 2.96 30.01
CA TYR A 348 16.14 1.75 30.69
C TYR A 348 17.62 1.74 31.03
N GLY A 349 18.45 2.65 30.49
CA GLY A 349 19.88 2.65 30.79
C GLY A 349 20.53 1.29 30.51
N LYS A 350 21.34 0.83 31.47
CA LYS A 350 21.95 -0.51 31.49
C LYS A 350 20.95 -1.67 31.67
N ARG A 351 19.67 -1.39 31.97
CA ARG A 351 18.61 -2.39 32.15
C ARG A 351 17.78 -2.62 30.88
N ASN A 352 18.14 -2.00 29.76
CA ASN A 352 17.52 -2.30 28.47
C ASN A 352 17.72 -3.80 28.15
N ASP A 353 16.63 -4.56 27.97
CA ASP A 353 16.68 -6.02 27.79
C ASP A 353 17.40 -6.39 26.48
N ARG A 354 16.83 -5.97 25.35
CA ARG A 354 17.31 -6.34 24.01
C ARG A 354 16.82 -5.40 22.91
N MET A 355 16.19 -4.27 23.24
CA MET A 355 15.76 -3.32 22.22
C MET A 355 16.98 -2.63 21.64
N SER A 356 17.09 -2.63 20.31
CA SER A 356 18.24 -2.02 19.63
C SER A 356 18.19 -0.50 19.71
N VAL A 357 19.37 0.13 19.73
CA VAL A 357 19.52 1.58 19.50
C VAL A 357 19.34 1.81 18.00
N PHE A 358 18.25 2.40 17.53
CA PHE A 358 18.06 2.61 16.09
C PHE A 358 18.73 3.89 15.57
N GLY A 359 18.96 4.86 16.47
CA GLY A 359 19.75 6.06 16.18
C GLY A 359 21.26 5.79 16.11
N PRO A 360 22.06 6.87 16.02
CA PRO A 360 23.52 6.76 16.16
C PRO A 360 23.86 6.20 17.53
N LYS A 361 24.79 5.23 17.58
CA LYS A 361 25.27 4.64 18.81
C LYS A 361 26.65 5.23 19.15
N TYR A 362 26.77 5.79 20.35
CA TYR A 362 28.01 6.35 20.88
C TYR A 362 28.58 5.44 21.97
N GLY A 363 29.91 5.40 22.06
CA GLY A 363 30.64 4.69 23.12
C GLY A 363 30.65 5.48 24.42
N GLU A 364 31.19 4.87 25.49
CA GLU A 364 31.34 5.53 26.80
C GLU A 364 32.28 6.74 26.74
N ASP A 365 33.17 6.80 25.75
CA ASP A 365 34.08 7.91 25.45
C ASP A 365 33.44 9.02 24.61
N GLY A 366 32.17 8.86 24.20
CA GLY A 366 31.44 9.79 23.35
C GLY A 366 31.76 9.68 21.86
N GLU A 367 32.62 8.74 21.44
CA GLU A 367 32.94 8.51 20.04
C GLU A 367 31.82 7.71 19.34
N LEU A 368 31.64 7.94 18.04
CA LEU A 368 30.63 7.25 17.26
C LEU A 368 31.04 5.79 17.02
N GLU A 369 30.40 4.84 17.70
CA GLU A 369 30.63 3.41 17.49
C GLU A 369 29.94 2.90 16.22
N ARG A 370 28.72 3.37 15.94
CA ARG A 370 27.93 2.93 14.79
C ARG A 370 26.99 4.04 14.31
N PRO A 371 26.91 4.28 12.98
CA PRO A 371 25.93 5.21 12.43
C PRO A 371 24.49 4.74 12.68
N ALA A 372 23.53 5.65 12.53
CA ALA A 372 22.12 5.33 12.70
C ALA A 372 21.68 4.17 11.79
N GLN A 373 20.89 3.26 12.35
CA GLN A 373 20.24 2.16 11.62
C GLN A 373 19.04 2.67 10.84
N LEU A 374 18.28 3.59 11.45
CA LEU A 374 17.17 4.31 10.85
C LEU A 374 17.43 5.81 10.97
N THR A 375 17.08 6.55 9.94
CA THR A 375 17.09 8.02 9.98
C THR A 375 16.00 8.54 10.91
N ASP A 376 16.16 9.76 11.43
CA ASP A 376 15.13 10.41 12.27
C ASP A 376 13.78 10.51 11.52
N ARG A 377 13.80 10.62 10.19
CA ARG A 377 12.60 10.62 9.35
C ARG A 377 11.91 9.26 9.32
N GLU A 378 12.66 8.18 9.17
CA GLU A 378 12.12 6.81 9.17
C GLU A 378 11.56 6.44 10.55
N ILE A 379 12.26 6.80 11.63
CA ILE A 379 11.74 6.66 13.00
C ILE A 379 10.45 7.47 13.14
N GLY A 380 10.41 8.69 12.61
CA GLY A 380 9.21 9.52 12.54
C GLY A 380 8.03 8.81 11.89
N PHE A 381 8.21 8.17 10.73
CA PHE A 381 7.12 7.42 10.08
C PHE A 381 6.59 6.26 10.92
N ILE A 382 7.45 5.53 11.64
CA ILE A 382 7.01 4.47 12.55
C ILE A 382 6.18 5.07 13.68
N VAL A 383 6.69 6.12 14.35
CA VAL A 383 6.03 6.76 15.49
C VAL A 383 4.69 7.38 15.08
N ASP A 384 4.68 8.13 13.98
CA ASP A 384 3.49 8.77 13.44
C ASP A 384 2.43 7.73 13.06
N TRP A 385 2.85 6.59 12.50
CA TRP A 385 1.94 5.47 12.23
C TRP A 385 1.39 4.82 13.51
N LEU A 386 2.22 4.53 14.51
CA LEU A 386 1.78 3.95 15.79
C LEU A 386 0.79 4.87 16.52
N ARG A 387 0.98 6.19 16.41
CA ARG A 387 0.11 7.21 17.00
C ARG A 387 -1.19 7.44 16.23
N GLY A 388 -1.29 6.94 14.99
CA GLY A 388 -2.46 7.22 14.13
C GLY A 388 -2.41 8.60 13.48
N GLU A 389 -1.23 9.16 13.25
CA GLU A 389 -1.02 10.55 12.86
C GLU A 389 -0.40 10.67 11.48
N TRP A 390 -1.24 10.80 10.46
CA TRP A 390 -0.83 11.10 9.08
C TRP A 390 -1.81 12.08 8.45
N TYR A 391 -1.49 12.54 7.25
CA TYR A 391 -2.43 13.35 6.49
C TYR A 391 -3.64 12.51 6.09
N GLU A 392 -4.82 12.96 6.47
CA GLU A 392 -6.10 12.47 5.94
C GLU A 392 -6.79 13.61 5.21
N PRO A 393 -7.31 13.37 3.99
CA PRO A 393 -8.15 14.35 3.32
C PRO A 393 -9.36 14.66 4.21
N LEU A 394 -9.73 15.94 4.31
CA LEU A 394 -10.98 16.32 4.96
C LEU A 394 -12.15 15.64 4.23
N GLU A 395 -12.92 14.81 4.94
CA GLU A 395 -14.19 14.28 4.43
C GLU A 395 -15.06 15.47 4.01
N GLY A 396 -15.23 15.69 2.70
CA GLY A 396 -15.97 16.84 2.18
C GLY A 396 -15.50 17.39 0.82
N ASN A 397 -14.37 16.92 0.29
CA ASN A 397 -13.98 17.20 -1.10
C ASN A 397 -14.08 15.92 -1.94
N GLU A 398 -15.26 15.31 -1.95
CA GLU A 398 -15.66 14.49 -3.09
C GLU A 398 -15.62 15.42 -4.32
N SER A 399 -14.59 15.25 -5.14
CA SER A 399 -14.63 15.73 -6.52
C SER A 399 -15.93 15.19 -7.11
N PRO A 400 -16.76 16.02 -7.76
CA PRO A 400 -18.08 15.59 -8.21
C PRO A 400 -17.90 14.35 -9.10
N ALA A 401 -18.43 13.23 -8.65
CA ALA A 401 -18.59 12.04 -9.46
C ALA A 401 -19.22 12.48 -10.78
N GLU A 402 -18.50 12.30 -11.88
CA GLU A 402 -18.98 12.61 -13.22
C GLU A 402 -20.26 11.82 -13.48
N GLY A 403 -21.39 12.52 -13.35
CA GLY A 403 -22.60 12.36 -14.15
C GLY A 403 -23.24 10.97 -14.20
N SER A 404 -23.99 10.62 -13.17
CA SER A 404 -25.23 9.84 -13.37
C SER A 404 -26.21 10.68 -14.17
N ALA A 405 -26.17 10.57 -15.49
CA ALA A 405 -27.15 11.16 -16.39
C ALA A 405 -28.39 10.23 -16.45
N THR A 406 -29.35 10.54 -15.58
CA THR A 406 -30.73 10.07 -15.70
C THR A 406 -31.32 10.58 -17.01
N THR A 407 -31.73 9.65 -17.87
CA THR A 407 -32.51 9.93 -19.07
C THR A 407 -33.90 10.44 -18.68
N GLY A 408 -34.16 11.72 -18.96
CA GLY A 408 -35.50 12.28 -19.02
C GLY A 408 -36.25 11.76 -20.25
N GLU A 409 -37.43 11.20 -20.02
CA GLU A 409 -38.36 10.76 -21.04
C GLU A 409 -39.20 11.95 -21.53
N LYS A 410 -39.38 12.02 -22.84
CA LYS A 410 -39.94 13.15 -23.60
C LYS A 410 -41.41 13.42 -23.28
N GLN A 411 -41.74 14.71 -23.20
CA GLN A 411 -43.05 15.26 -23.52
C GLN A 411 -43.40 14.96 -24.99
N GLU A 412 -44.60 14.43 -25.22
CA GLU A 412 -45.32 14.59 -26.48
C GLU A 412 -46.61 15.37 -26.20
N GLU A 413 -46.76 16.46 -26.95
CA GLU A 413 -47.80 17.48 -26.85
C GLU A 413 -48.82 17.22 -27.98
N SER A 414 -50.10 17.03 -27.63
CA SER A 414 -51.24 17.26 -28.55
C SER A 414 -52.49 17.52 -27.71
N LEU A 415 -52.88 18.78 -27.51
CA LEU A 415 -53.83 19.56 -28.33
C LEU A 415 -55.31 19.20 -28.12
N SER A 416 -55.95 20.12 -27.41
CA SER A 416 -57.29 20.70 -27.65
C SER A 416 -58.57 19.90 -27.44
N ALA A 417 -59.45 20.57 -26.66
CA ALA A 417 -60.89 20.79 -26.86
C ALA A 417 -61.85 20.01 -25.93
N GLU A 418 -62.64 20.85 -25.24
CA GLU A 418 -63.87 20.65 -24.46
C GLU A 418 -63.78 20.09 -23.03
#